data_AF-A0A351H9H0-F1
#
_entry.id   AF-A0A351H9H0-F1
#
_cell.length_a   1.000
_cell.length_b   1.000
_cell.length_c   1.000
_cell.angle_alpha   90.00
_cell.angle_beta   90.00
_cell.angle_gamma   90.00
#
_symmetry.space_group_name_H-M   'P 1'
#
loop_
_entity.id
_entity.type
_entity.pdbx_description
1 polymer ?
#
loop_
_entity_poly.entity_id
_entity_poly.type
_entity_poly.pdbx_seq_one_letter_code
_entity_poly.pdbx_strand_id
1 'polypeptide(L)'
;EEVNFLKVHVFRFSKRPGTEAAEMKDQIESGVKKVRAQQLIEAGAKSRERYLETHIGQTSKVLIEKTDSSTSRGFDEYYVPHVVNGRQSGFVNATVTNFESHKEGSDAELYCRSVVR
;
A
#
# COMPACT_ATOMS: atom_id res chain seq x y z
N GLU A 1 -1.02 12.82 7.27
CA GLU A 1 -2.23 12.55 6.46
C GLU A 1 -2.36 13.51 5.27
N GLU A 2 -1.92 14.75 5.39
CA GLU A 2 -2.00 15.80 4.34
C GLU A 2 -1.43 15.41 2.97
N VAL A 3 -0.36 14.59 2.93
CA VAL A 3 0.32 14.21 1.66
C VAL A 3 -0.38 13.05 0.93
N ASN A 4 -1.20 12.24 1.63
CA ASN A 4 -1.86 11.04 1.08
C ASN A 4 -0.91 10.04 0.39
N PHE A 5 0.07 9.51 1.11
CA PHE A 5 0.91 8.41 0.62
C PHE A 5 0.10 7.12 0.37
N LEU A 6 0.41 6.43 -0.74
CA LEU A 6 -0.11 5.09 -1.09
C LEU A 6 0.40 3.98 -0.16
N LYS A 7 1.67 4.05 0.25
CA LYS A 7 2.31 3.05 1.11
C LYS A 7 3.30 3.74 2.06
N VAL A 8 3.26 3.37 3.33
CA VAL A 8 4.16 3.89 4.37
C VAL A 8 4.81 2.71 5.08
N HIS A 9 6.15 2.72 5.13
CA HIS A 9 6.91 1.72 5.88
C HIS A 9 7.45 2.35 7.16
N VAL A 10 7.05 1.80 8.31
CA VAL A 10 7.42 2.34 9.63
C VAL A 10 8.45 1.42 10.28
N PHE A 11 9.67 1.92 10.43
CA PHE A 11 10.72 1.25 11.17
C PHE A 11 11.05 2.01 12.44
N ARG A 12 11.16 1.28 13.56
CA ARG A 12 11.61 1.87 14.82
C ARG A 12 13.13 1.99 14.80
N PHE A 13 13.64 3.13 15.26
CA PHE A 13 15.07 3.32 15.42
C PHE A 13 15.66 2.24 16.33
N SER A 14 16.70 1.58 15.82
CA SER A 14 17.49 0.58 16.53
C SER A 14 18.90 1.13 16.69
N LYS A 15 19.37 1.23 17.94
CA LYS A 15 20.71 1.75 18.24
C LYS A 15 21.76 0.81 17.66
N ARG A 16 22.62 1.32 16.78
CA ARG A 16 23.74 0.59 16.18
C ARG A 16 25.06 1.21 16.63
N PRO A 17 25.96 0.46 17.30
CA PRO A 17 27.25 0.98 17.74
C PRO A 17 28.04 1.63 16.59
N GLY A 18 28.74 2.73 16.89
CA GLY A 18 29.55 3.46 15.90
C GLY A 18 28.76 4.42 15.00
N THR A 19 27.45 4.62 15.23
CA THR A 19 26.67 5.65 14.52
C THR A 19 26.51 6.89 15.38
N GLU A 20 26.48 8.09 14.79
CA GLU A 20 26.25 9.34 15.53
C GLU A 20 24.91 9.31 16.29
N ALA A 21 23.87 8.77 15.67
CA ALA A 21 22.56 8.59 16.28
C ALA A 21 22.58 7.71 17.55
N ALA A 22 23.59 6.84 17.70
CA ALA A 22 23.79 6.04 18.89
C ALA A 22 24.35 6.86 20.07
N GLU A 23 25.14 7.89 19.78
CA GLU A 23 25.80 8.76 20.78
C GLU A 23 24.95 9.99 21.15
N MET A 24 23.89 10.29 20.39
CA MET A 24 22.96 11.37 20.73
C MET A 24 22.36 11.17 22.13
N LYS A 25 22.33 12.25 22.92
CA LYS A 25 21.66 12.31 24.22
C LYS A 25 20.13 12.20 24.05
N ASP A 26 19.43 11.96 25.15
CA ASP A 26 17.95 11.94 25.20
C ASP A 26 17.30 10.84 24.33
N GLN A 27 17.91 9.66 24.32
CA GLN A 27 17.38 8.49 23.63
C GLN A 27 15.98 8.11 24.16
N ILE A 28 15.02 7.98 23.24
CA ILE A 28 13.64 7.60 23.58
C ILE A 28 13.54 6.10 23.90
N GLU A 29 12.79 5.77 24.94
CA GLU A 29 12.51 4.39 25.36
C GLU A 29 11.83 3.55 24.27
N SER A 30 12.09 2.24 24.30
CA SER A 30 11.56 1.29 23.31
C SER A 30 10.03 1.20 23.32
N GLY A 31 9.40 1.33 24.49
CA GLY A 31 7.94 1.34 24.64
C GLY A 31 7.30 2.52 23.92
N VAL A 32 7.83 3.74 24.12
CA VAL A 32 7.36 4.95 23.43
C VAL A 32 7.56 4.83 21.93
N LYS A 33 8.72 4.31 21.47
CA LYS A 33 8.96 4.03 20.04
C LYS A 33 7.94 3.04 19.46
N LYS A 34 7.54 2.02 20.23
CA LYS A 34 6.52 1.05 19.82
C LYS A 34 5.14 1.70 19.65
N VAL A 35 4.72 2.51 20.62
CA VAL A 35 3.43 3.23 20.56
C VAL A 35 3.39 4.18 19.35
N ARG A 36 4.44 4.97 19.15
CA ARG A 36 4.52 5.89 17.99
C ARG A 36 4.50 5.16 16.66
N ALA A 37 5.21 4.04 16.56
CA ALA A 37 5.21 3.24 15.34
C ALA A 37 3.81 2.71 15.02
N GLN A 38 3.08 2.22 16.02
CA GLN A 38 1.70 1.77 15.85
C GLN A 38 0.79 2.89 15.34
N GLN A 39 0.88 4.09 15.93
CA GLN A 39 0.13 5.27 15.48
C GLN A 39 0.43 5.64 14.02
N LEU A 40 1.71 5.57 13.61
CA LEU A 40 2.11 5.86 12.23
C LEU A 40 1.62 4.80 11.24
N ILE A 41 1.58 3.52 11.63
CA ILE A 41 1.03 2.44 10.81
C ILE A 41 -0.46 2.69 10.56
N GLU A 42 -1.21 3.04 11.60
CA GLU A 42 -2.64 3.36 11.51
C GLU A 42 -2.90 4.60 10.64
N ALA A 43 -2.11 5.66 10.82
CA ALA A 43 -2.17 6.84 9.96
C ALA A 43 -1.80 6.52 8.49
N GLY A 44 -0.85 5.60 8.29
CA GLY A 44 -0.48 5.10 6.97
C GLY A 44 -1.61 4.33 6.28
N ALA A 45 -2.35 3.50 7.03
CA ALA A 45 -3.52 2.79 6.51
C ALA A 45 -4.61 3.77 6.03
N LYS A 46 -4.94 4.79 6.84
CA LYS A 46 -5.89 5.85 6.45
C LYS A 46 -5.40 6.67 5.25
N SER A 47 -4.10 6.94 5.19
CA SER A 47 -3.46 7.63 4.06
C SER A 47 -3.63 6.83 2.77
N ARG A 48 -3.43 5.51 2.83
CA ARG A 48 -3.62 4.61 1.70
C ARG A 48 -5.08 4.61 1.23
N GLU A 49 -6.04 4.48 2.14
CA GLU A 49 -7.47 4.52 1.81
C GLU A 49 -7.83 5.78 1.04
N ARG A 50 -7.48 6.96 1.57
CA ARG A 50 -7.72 8.24 0.89
C ARG A 50 -7.03 8.35 -0.47
N TYR A 51 -5.81 7.84 -0.60
CA TYR A 51 -5.11 7.84 -1.89
C TYR A 51 -5.82 6.95 -2.92
N LEU A 52 -6.28 5.76 -2.52
CA LEU A 52 -7.00 4.85 -3.43
C LEU A 52 -8.41 5.35 -3.78
N GLU A 53 -9.08 6.05 -2.86
CA GLU A 53 -10.36 6.72 -3.12
C GLU A 53 -10.28 7.70 -4.30
N THR A 54 -9.17 8.43 -4.44
CA THR A 54 -9.02 9.39 -5.54
C THR A 54 -8.95 8.71 -6.91
N HIS A 55 -8.62 7.41 -6.98
CA HIS A 55 -8.50 6.66 -8.21
C HIS A 55 -9.84 6.11 -8.71
N ILE A 56 -10.90 6.12 -7.89
CA ILE A 56 -12.23 5.63 -8.30
C ILE A 56 -12.72 6.42 -9.52
N GLY A 57 -13.15 5.71 -10.56
CA GLY A 57 -13.59 6.26 -11.84
C GLY A 57 -12.45 6.60 -12.81
N GLN A 58 -11.19 6.58 -12.37
CA GLN A 58 -10.05 6.77 -13.26
C GLN A 58 -9.72 5.49 -14.03
N THR A 59 -9.18 5.65 -15.23
CA THR A 59 -8.71 4.55 -16.08
C THR A 59 -7.21 4.64 -16.23
N SER A 60 -6.52 3.57 -15.82
CA SER A 60 -5.06 3.48 -15.87
C SER A 60 -4.61 2.27 -16.71
N LYS A 61 -3.34 2.25 -17.12
CA LYS A 61 -2.76 1.13 -17.85
C LYS A 61 -2.15 0.14 -16.87
N VAL A 62 -2.83 -0.98 -16.68
CA VAL A 62 -2.45 -2.01 -15.70
C VAL A 62 -1.62 -3.11 -16.36
N LEU A 63 -0.45 -3.42 -15.80
CA LEU A 63 0.29 -4.63 -16.12
C LEU A 63 -0.22 -5.79 -15.26
N ILE A 64 -0.75 -6.82 -15.91
CA ILE A 64 -1.18 -8.06 -15.24
C ILE A 64 0.03 -8.93 -14.91
N GLU A 65 0.19 -9.25 -13.62
CA GLU A 65 1.32 -10.06 -13.11
C GLU A 65 0.88 -11.46 -12.65
N LYS A 66 -0.36 -11.61 -12.17
CA LYS A 66 -0.89 -12.88 -11.69
C LYS A 66 -2.31 -13.09 -12.19
N THR A 67 -2.60 -14.28 -12.70
CA THR A 67 -3.94 -14.65 -13.17
C THR A 67 -4.35 -15.98 -12.53
N ASP A 68 -5.43 -15.94 -11.77
CA ASP A 68 -6.04 -17.10 -11.12
C ASP A 68 -7.15 -17.69 -12.04
N SER A 69 -8.04 -18.51 -11.48
CA SER A 69 -9.13 -19.13 -12.26
C SER A 69 -10.18 -18.12 -12.75
N SER A 70 -10.48 -17.10 -11.94
CA SER A 70 -11.58 -16.15 -12.18
C SER A 70 -11.18 -14.67 -12.19
N THR A 71 -9.96 -14.35 -11.77
CA THR A 71 -9.48 -12.96 -11.65
C THR A 71 -8.03 -12.84 -12.11
N SER A 72 -7.67 -11.62 -12.49
CA SER A 72 -6.29 -11.22 -12.76
C SER A 72 -5.92 -10.04 -11.88
N ARG A 73 -4.64 -9.98 -11.51
CA ARG A 73 -4.07 -9.04 -10.56
C ARG A 73 -2.82 -8.42 -11.14
N GLY A 74 -2.61 -7.14 -10.83
CA GLY A 74 -1.54 -6.36 -11.43
C GLY A 74 -1.43 -4.98 -10.83
N PHE A 75 -0.58 -4.16 -11.43
CA PHE A 75 -0.30 -2.80 -10.98
C PHE A 75 -0.36 -1.83 -12.16
N ASP A 76 -0.81 -0.61 -11.90
CA ASP A 76 -0.68 0.50 -12.85
C ASP A 76 0.68 1.21 -12.72
N GLU A 77 0.88 2.28 -13.51
CA GLU A 77 2.08 3.11 -13.48
C GLU A 77 2.38 3.78 -12.13
N TYR A 78 1.40 3.84 -11.21
CA TYR A 78 1.53 4.40 -9.87
C TYR A 78 1.71 3.33 -8.79
N TYR A 79 1.86 2.06 -9.19
CA TYR A 79 1.85 0.90 -8.30
C TYR A 79 0.55 0.76 -7.50
N VAL A 80 -0.56 1.30 -8.00
CA VAL A 80 -1.88 1.00 -7.45
C VAL A 80 -2.19 -0.45 -7.79
N PRO A 81 -2.52 -1.30 -6.80
CA PRO A 81 -2.84 -2.69 -7.06
C PRO A 81 -4.27 -2.82 -7.60
N HIS A 82 -4.43 -3.51 -8.72
CA HIS A 82 -5.71 -3.78 -9.35
C HIS A 82 -6.09 -5.26 -9.26
N VAL A 83 -7.38 -5.52 -9.07
CA VAL A 83 -8.01 -6.82 -9.33
C VAL A 83 -9.03 -6.62 -10.45
N VAL A 84 -8.89 -7.37 -11.53
CA VAL A 84 -9.83 -7.38 -12.66
C VAL A 84 -10.51 -8.74 -12.77
N ASN A 85 -11.79 -8.75 -13.13
CA ASN A 85 -12.53 -9.99 -13.37
C ASN A 85 -12.09 -10.64 -14.70
N GLY A 86 -12.08 -11.97 -14.72
CA GLY A 86 -11.68 -12.76 -15.87
C GLY A 86 -10.17 -12.93 -15.98
N ARG A 87 -9.77 -13.73 -16.97
CA ARG A 87 -8.36 -14.03 -17.24
C ARG A 87 -7.81 -13.00 -18.23
N GLN A 88 -7.01 -12.09 -17.72
CA GLN A 88 -6.31 -11.07 -18.50
C GLN A 88 -4.80 -11.39 -18.53
N SER A 89 -4.07 -10.77 -19.46
CA SER A 89 -2.62 -10.86 -19.56
C SER A 89 -2.03 -9.62 -20.23
N GLY A 90 -0.75 -9.35 -19.95
CA GLY A 90 -0.06 -8.19 -20.49
C GLY A 90 -0.61 -6.88 -19.93
N PHE A 91 -0.59 -5.83 -20.76
CA PHE A 91 -1.14 -4.53 -20.39
C PHE A 91 -2.61 -4.41 -20.78
N VAL A 92 -3.44 -3.96 -19.84
CA VAL A 92 -4.87 -3.70 -20.05
C VAL A 92 -5.23 -2.30 -19.57
N ASN A 93 -6.21 -1.65 -20.21
CA ASN A 93 -6.78 -0.42 -19.68
C ASN A 93 -7.93 -0.78 -18.75
N ALA A 94 -7.82 -0.42 -17.47
CA ALA A 94 -8.82 -0.78 -16.47
C ALA A 94 -9.32 0.46 -15.72
N THR A 95 -10.65 0.55 -15.54
CA THR A 95 -11.29 1.61 -14.76
C THR A 95 -11.54 1.13 -13.34
N VAL A 96 -11.10 1.88 -12.33
CA VAL A 96 -11.35 1.54 -10.91
C VAL A 96 -12.81 1.79 -10.56
N THR A 97 -13.47 0.81 -9.94
CA THR A 97 -14.88 0.90 -9.53
C THR A 97 -15.06 1.13 -8.04
N ASN A 98 -14.22 0.47 -7.23
CA ASN A 98 -14.15 0.58 -5.78
C ASN A 98 -12.84 -0.07 -5.31
N PHE A 99 -12.60 -0.11 -4.00
CA PHE A 99 -11.51 -0.90 -3.43
C PHE A 99 -12.04 -1.83 -2.32
N GLU A 100 -11.35 -2.95 -2.14
CA GLU A 100 -11.68 -3.95 -1.15
C GLU A 100 -10.43 -4.46 -0.44
N SER A 101 -10.57 -4.85 0.83
CA SER A 101 -9.47 -5.50 1.56
C SER A 101 -9.31 -6.92 1.05
N HIS A 102 -8.15 -7.24 0.50
CA HIS A 102 -7.79 -8.60 0.13
C HIS A 102 -6.85 -9.17 1.19
N LYS A 103 -7.25 -10.28 1.82
CA LYS A 103 -6.39 -11.01 2.75
C LYS A 103 -5.54 -11.99 1.95
N GLU A 104 -4.35 -11.57 1.51
CA GLU A 104 -3.28 -12.49 1.12
C GLU A 104 -2.05 -12.19 2.00
N GLY A 105 -1.55 -13.19 2.73
CA GLY A 105 -0.41 -13.04 3.63
C GLY A 105 -0.74 -12.43 5.01
N SER A 106 0.28 -11.88 5.69
CA SER A 106 0.15 -11.30 7.03
C SER A 106 -0.46 -9.90 7.04
N ASP A 107 -0.51 -9.24 5.88
CA ASP A 107 -0.87 -7.84 5.74
C ASP A 107 -2.13 -7.76 4.88
N ALA A 108 -3.22 -7.24 5.44
CA ALA A 108 -4.41 -6.94 4.65
C ALA A 108 -4.08 -5.78 3.70
N GLU A 109 -3.93 -6.07 2.41
CA GLU A 109 -3.70 -5.04 1.40
C GLU A 109 -5.03 -4.64 0.74
N LEU A 110 -5.26 -3.34 0.59
CA LEU A 110 -6.39 -2.81 -0.19
C LEU A 110 -6.07 -2.91 -1.69
N TYR A 111 -6.97 -3.49 -2.46
CA TYR A 111 -6.89 -3.60 -3.92
C TYR A 111 -8.01 -2.79 -4.58
N CYS A 112 -7.70 -2.12 -5.69
CA CYS A 112 -8.67 -1.47 -6.56
C CYS A 112 -9.35 -2.51 -7.44
N ARG A 113 -10.63 -2.78 -7.19
CA ARG A 113 -11.41 -3.57 -8.14
C ARG A 113 -11.62 -2.74 -9.40
N SER A 114 -11.34 -3.34 -10.54
CA SER A 114 -11.30 -2.62 -11.80
C SER A 114 -11.95 -3.43 -12.92
N VAL A 115 -12.49 -2.71 -13.91
CA VAL A 115 -13.11 -3.29 -15.09
C VAL A 115 -12.27 -2.95 -16.30
N VAL A 116 -11.86 -3.98 -17.05
CA VAL A 116 -11.15 -3.81 -18.32
C VAL A 116 -12.10 -3.24 -19.36
N ARG A 117 -11.65 -2.22 -20.10
CA ARG A 117 -12.35 -1.67 -21.26
C ARG A 117 -11.93 -2.34 -22.56
#